data_AF-A0A0F9B516-F1
#
_entry.id   AF-A0A0F9B516-F1
#
_cell.length_a   1.000
_cell.length_b   1.000
_cell.length_c   1.000
_cell.angle_alpha   90.00
_cell.angle_beta   90.00
_cell.angle_gamma   90.00
#
_symmetry.space_group_name_H-M   'P 1'
#
loop_
_entity.id
_entity.type
_entity.pdbx_description
1 polymer ?
#
loop_
_entity_poly.entity_id
_entity_poly.type
_entity_poly.pdbx_seq_one_letter_code
_entity_poly.pdbx_strand_id
1 'polypeptide(L)' 'MTRTYVILEISSVAFLEIALRLREAGYDHAFDEDGTVIDMHGIALRSEEERKSP' A
#
# COMPACT_ATOMS: atom_id res chain seq x y z
N MET A 1 14.70 13.79 -10.33
CA MET A 1 14.43 12.43 -10.85
C MET A 1 12.93 12.33 -11.13
N THR A 2 12.53 12.00 -12.34
CA THR A 2 11.12 11.77 -12.71
C THR A 2 10.71 10.38 -12.25
N ARG A 3 9.88 10.28 -11.20
CA ARG A 3 9.24 9.01 -10.84
C ARG A 3 7.98 8.86 -11.69
N THR A 4 7.89 7.78 -12.45
CA THR A 4 6.66 7.41 -13.16
C THR A 4 5.92 6.44 -12.26
N TYR A 5 4.81 6.87 -11.69
CA TYR A 5 3.91 6.01 -10.94
C TYR A 5 2.53 6.00 -11.59
N VAL A 6 1.84 4.89 -11.44
CA VAL A 6 0.42 4.75 -11.82
C VAL A 6 -0.39 4.96 -10.55
N ILE A 7 -1.37 5.86 -10.61
CA ILE A 7 -2.35 6.00 -9.53
C ILE A 7 -3.44 4.95 -9.78
N LEU A 8 -3.60 4.03 -8.83
CA LEU A 8 -4.66 3.03 -8.84
C LEU A 8 -5.75 3.47 -7.87
N GLU A 9 -6.94 3.75 -8.39
CA GLU A 9 -8.11 3.96 -7.55
C GLU A 9 -8.64 2.61 -7.07
N ILE A 10 -8.69 2.43 -5.76
CA ILE A 10 -9.24 1.24 -5.10
C ILE A 10 -10.43 1.63 -4.22
N SER A 11 -11.19 0.65 -3.76
CA SER A 11 -12.27 0.91 -2.81
C SER A 11 -11.71 1.49 -1.50
N SER A 12 -12.51 2.34 -0.85
CA SER A 12 -12.15 2.92 0.45
C SER A 12 -11.87 1.84 1.51
N VAL A 13 -12.59 0.72 1.46
CA VAL A 13 -12.39 -0.43 2.35
C VAL A 13 -10.99 -1.02 2.16
N ALA A 14 -10.58 -1.29 0.91
CA ALA A 14 -9.25 -1.82 0.63
C ALA A 14 -8.14 -0.83 1.02
N PHE A 15 -8.35 0.47 0.77
CA PHE A 15 -7.40 1.51 1.17
C PHE A 15 -7.18 1.51 2.68
N LEU A 16 -8.26 1.53 3.48
CA LEU A 16 -8.18 1.54 4.94
C LEU A 16 -7.51 0.29 5.48
N GLU A 17 -7.79 -0.88 4.90
CA GLU A 17 -7.16 -2.14 5.30
C GLU A 17 -5.65 -2.11 5.07
N ILE A 18 -5.21 -1.67 3.89
CA ILE A 18 -3.77 -1.55 3.58
C ILE A 18 -3.12 -0.49 4.48
N ALA A 19 -3.77 0.67 4.64
CA ALA A 19 -3.26 1.76 5.46
C ALA A 19 -3.05 1.33 6.92
N LEU A 20 -4.00 0.60 7.50
CA LEU A 20 -3.90 0.07 8.85
C LEU A 20 -2.69 -0.86 9.00
N ARG A 21 -2.56 -1.86 8.11
CA ARG A 21 -1.46 -2.83 8.15
C ARG A 21 -0.09 -2.16 8.00
N LEU A 22 0.02 -1.15 7.13
CA LEU A 22 1.27 -0.41 6.93
C LEU A 22 1.64 0.43 8.15
N ARG A 23 0.68 1.10 8.78
CA ARG A 23 0.90 1.86 10.02
C ARG A 23 1.28 0.96 11.19
N GLU A 24 0.62 -0.18 11.35
CA GLU A 24 0.98 -1.19 12.35
C GLU A 24 2.41 -1.72 12.15
N ALA A 25 2.90 -1.74 10.91
CA ALA A 25 4.26 -2.11 10.57
C ALA A 25 5.27 -0.94 10.56
N GLY A 26 4.85 0.29 10.90
CA GLY A 26 5.71 1.47 11.00
C GLY A 26 6.06 2.16 9.67
N TYR A 27 5.27 1.96 8.60
CA TYR A 27 5.48 2.55 7.28
C TYR A 27 4.81 3.93 7.10
N ASP A 28 4.92 4.83 8.08
CA ASP A 28 4.32 6.17 7.98
C ASP A 28 4.86 6.99 6.81
N HIS A 29 6.09 6.72 6.38
CA HIS A 29 6.75 7.37 5.24
C HIS A 29 6.17 6.98 3.88
N ALA A 30 5.33 5.94 3.80
CA ALA A 30 4.69 5.52 2.57
C ALA A 30 3.45 6.36 2.23
N PHE A 31 3.00 7.23 3.13
CA PHE A 31 1.83 8.07 2.91
C PHE A 31 2.25 9.47 2.45
N ASP A 32 1.46 10.07 1.57
CA ASP A 32 1.57 11.50 1.27
C ASP A 32 1.16 12.35 2.48
N GLU A 33 1.36 13.67 2.38
CA GLU A 33 1.07 14.61 3.48
C GLU A 33 -0.39 14.56 3.93
N ASP A 34 -1.32 14.31 2.99
CA ASP A 34 -2.76 14.21 3.25
C ASP A 34 -3.20 12.79 3.65
N GLY A 35 -2.32 11.78 3.56
CA GLY A 35 -2.62 10.38 3.83
C GLY A 35 -3.63 9.75 2.87
N THR A 36 -3.79 10.31 1.68
CA THR A 36 -4.74 9.88 0.63
C THR A 36 -4.11 8.99 -0.42
N VAL A 37 -2.78 9.02 -0.54
CA VAL A 37 -2.00 8.21 -1.46
C VAL A 37 -1.02 7.37 -0.66
N ILE A 38 -0.93 6.09 -1.03
CA ILE A 38 0.10 5.18 -0.53
C ILE A 38 1.13 5.01 -1.65
N ASP A 39 2.34 5.53 -1.44
CA ASP A 39 3.49 5.24 -2.30
C ASP A 39 3.89 3.77 -2.09
N MET A 40 3.56 2.97 -3.09
CA MET A 40 3.86 1.55 -3.11
C MET A 40 5.32 1.25 -3.48
N HIS A 41 6.18 2.26 -3.65
CA HIS A 41 7.59 2.05 -3.96
C HIS A 41 8.31 1.29 -2.84
N GLY A 42 8.73 0.06 -3.13
CA GLY A 42 9.33 -0.85 -2.14
C GLY A 42 8.30 -1.67 -1.33
N ILE A 43 7.01 -1.54 -1.62
CA ILE A 43 5.93 -2.33 -1.02
C ILE A 43 5.51 -3.43 -2.01
N ALA A 44 5.66 -4.69 -1.61
CA ALA A 44 5.18 -5.83 -2.38
C ALA A 44 3.76 -6.23 -1.93
N LEU A 45 2.84 -6.34 -2.89
CA LEU A 45 1.53 -6.95 -2.67
C LEU A 45 1.59 -8.41 -3.09
N ARG A 46 0.97 -9.29 -2.29
CA ARG A 46 0.77 -10.70 -2.61
C ARG A 46 -0.69 -11.06 -2.39
N SER A 47 -1.23 -11.98 -3.18
CA SER A 47 -2.57 -12.50 -2.93
C SER A 47 -2.54 -13.44 -1.72
N GLU A 48 -3.65 -13.55 -0.99
CA GLU A 48 -3.73 -14.47 0.15
C GLU A 48 -3.70 -15.95 -0.29
N GLU A 49 -4.13 -16.22 -1.53
CA GLU A 49 -4.13 -17.55 -2.14
C GLU A 49 -2.70 -18.12 -2.25
N GLU A 50 -1.70 -17.28 -2.48
CA GLU A 50 -0.28 -17.66 -2.58
C GLU A 50 0.37 -17.97 -1.23
N ARG A 51 -0.27 -17.66 -0.09
CA ARG A 51 0.24 -18.07 1.24
C ARG A 51 0.12 -19.58 1.48
N LYS A 52 -0.64 -20.30 0.64
CA LYS A 52 -0.71 -21.77 0.64
C LYS A 52 0.28 -22.37 -0.35
N SER A 53 1.55 -22.36 0.02
CA SER A 53 2.55 -23.32 -0.45
C SER A 53 3.45 -23.66 0.76
N PRO A 54 3.82 -24.93 0.91
CA PRO A 54 3.92 -25.66 2.19
C PRO A 54 4.82 -25.05 3.25
#